data_AF-G2R3S9-F1
#
_entry.id   AF-G2R3S9-F1
#
_cell.length_a   1.000
_cell.length_b   1.000
_cell.length_c   1.000
_cell.angle_alpha   90.00
_cell.angle_beta   90.00
_cell.angle_gamma   90.00
#
_symmetry.space_group_name_H-M   'P 1'
#
loop_
_entity.id
_entity.type
_entity.pdbx_description
1 polymer ?
#
loop_
_entity_poly.entity_id
_entity_poly.type
_entity_poly.pdbx_seq_one_letter_code
_entity_poly.pdbx_strand_id
1 'polypeptide(L)'
;MQSLGCDVAALNTVQFSNHTGYKQWTGSRVSAQEITELYQGLKQSYLDDFDMMLSGYVPGAAALEAVGQIGQELKRKAESKPGSFFWVLDPVMGDNGRLYVAPDVVPVYKSLVPHADLVLPNQFEAELLSEVQITDVPSIGRAIQVMHERYGIPHIVITSVSLPHPDHPVSSLSVVGSSMTSGRRARPFKIVFPAIDCYFSGTGDMFAALMVVRMREAVHNGGRAPEQEQEQEQRRGLPLMETASWLSDDSVDAVDLPLARAAEKVLASMHEVLTQTAETMERTVKKAIADAATDADGVGTAAEEKKLHLLKSKASELRLVRHLDSLRFPKVEFRATAL
;
A
#
# COMPACT_ATOMS: atom_id res chain seq x y z
N MET A 1 7.08 -8.33 -4.45
CA MET A 1 6.41 -9.13 -5.48
C MET A 1 7.33 -10.22 -6.03
N GLN A 2 8.36 -9.92 -6.82
CA GLN A 2 9.25 -10.95 -7.41
C GLN A 2 9.87 -11.92 -6.38
N SER A 3 10.39 -11.40 -5.25
CA SER A 3 10.95 -12.24 -4.19
C SER A 3 9.94 -13.19 -3.53
N LEU A 4 8.65 -12.93 -3.71
CA LEU A 4 7.52 -13.71 -3.22
C LEU A 4 6.87 -14.59 -4.31
N GLY A 5 7.50 -14.70 -5.49
CA GLY A 5 7.09 -15.63 -6.55
C GLY A 5 6.17 -15.07 -7.63
N CYS A 6 5.97 -13.75 -7.70
CA CYS A 6 5.21 -13.15 -8.80
C CYS A 6 6.11 -12.86 -10.02
N ASP A 7 5.63 -13.20 -11.21
CA ASP A 7 6.09 -12.57 -12.45
C ASP A 7 5.52 -11.16 -12.53
N VAL A 8 6.40 -10.17 -12.76
CA VAL A 8 6.03 -8.75 -12.70
C VAL A 8 6.31 -8.09 -14.04
N ALA A 9 5.25 -7.66 -14.71
CA ALA A 9 5.33 -6.69 -15.80
C ALA A 9 5.22 -5.27 -15.22
N ALA A 10 6.21 -4.42 -15.50
CA ALA A 10 6.26 -3.06 -14.97
C ALA A 10 6.05 -2.04 -16.10
N LEU A 11 5.11 -1.12 -15.88
CA LEU A 11 4.93 0.08 -16.69
C LEU A 11 5.34 1.28 -15.82
N ASN A 12 6.51 1.85 -16.11
CA ASN A 12 7.04 2.98 -15.37
C ASN A 12 6.35 4.26 -15.84
N THR A 13 5.60 4.94 -14.97
CA THR A 13 4.91 6.21 -15.29
C THR A 13 5.87 7.41 -15.28
N VAL A 14 6.99 7.27 -14.57
CA VAL A 14 8.09 8.22 -14.50
C VAL A 14 9.43 7.50 -14.47
N GLN A 15 10.47 8.16 -14.97
CA GLN A 15 11.85 7.69 -14.90
C GLN A 15 12.71 8.84 -14.34
N PHE A 16 12.85 8.89 -13.01
CA PHE A 16 13.64 9.92 -12.31
C PHE A 16 14.98 9.36 -11.82
N SER A 17 15.94 10.26 -11.59
CA SER A 17 17.24 9.93 -11.00
C SER A 17 17.12 9.38 -9.57
N ASN A 18 16.14 9.87 -8.82
CA ASN A 18 15.87 9.53 -7.42
C ASN A 18 14.48 10.06 -7.02
N HIS A 19 13.97 9.66 -5.86
CA HIS A 19 12.71 10.19 -5.33
C HIS A 19 12.83 11.68 -4.99
N THR A 20 11.69 12.39 -4.97
CA THR A 20 11.64 13.86 -4.83
C THR A 20 12.08 14.37 -3.45
N GLY A 21 12.16 13.50 -2.44
CA GLY A 21 12.61 13.82 -1.08
C GLY A 21 14.08 14.27 -0.99
N TYR A 22 14.91 13.99 -2.00
CA TYR A 22 16.27 14.54 -2.11
C TYR A 22 16.31 16.04 -2.41
N LYS A 23 15.17 16.66 -2.78
CA LYS A 23 15.04 18.08 -3.18
C LYS A 23 15.81 18.47 -4.45
N GLN A 24 16.46 17.51 -5.10
CA GLN A 24 17.10 17.63 -6.40
C GLN A 24 16.90 16.31 -7.13
N TRP A 25 16.35 16.39 -8.34
CA TRP A 25 16.08 15.24 -9.20
C TRP A 25 15.94 15.71 -10.64
N THR A 26 16.16 14.80 -11.59
CA THR A 26 15.90 15.01 -13.01
C THR A 26 15.32 13.74 -13.61
N GLY A 27 14.68 13.84 -14.78
CA GLY A 27 14.17 12.68 -15.50
C GLY A 27 12.96 13.00 -16.36
N SER A 28 12.26 11.96 -16.79
CA SER A 28 11.12 12.05 -17.70
C SER A 28 9.84 11.51 -17.08
N ARG A 29 8.71 11.95 -17.63
CA ARG A 29 7.37 11.44 -17.34
C ARG A 29 6.84 10.78 -18.61
N VAL A 30 6.17 9.64 -18.48
CA VAL A 30 5.55 8.95 -19.60
C VAL A 30 4.18 9.59 -19.85
N SER A 31 3.90 9.91 -21.12
CA SER A 31 2.64 10.50 -21.56
C SER A 31 1.51 9.48 -21.60
N ALA A 32 0.25 9.96 -21.56
CA ALA A 32 -0.93 9.10 -21.70
C ALA A 32 -0.93 8.28 -23.00
N GLN A 33 -0.43 8.88 -24.09
CA GLN A 33 -0.29 8.21 -25.38
C GLN A 33 0.70 7.04 -25.29
N GLU A 34 1.90 7.26 -24.74
CA GLU A 34 2.91 6.20 -24.58
C GLU A 34 2.38 5.05 -23.68
N ILE A 35 1.68 5.36 -22.58
CA ILE A 35 1.03 4.35 -21.73
C ILE A 35 0.05 3.50 -22.54
N THR A 36 -0.78 4.16 -23.36
CA THR A 36 -1.79 3.51 -24.19
C THR A 36 -1.14 2.63 -25.25
N GLU A 37 -0.13 3.14 -25.96
CA GLU A 37 0.61 2.42 -27.01
C GLU A 37 1.33 1.18 -26.46
N LEU A 38 1.96 1.29 -25.29
CA LEU A 38 2.59 0.14 -24.61
C LEU A 38 1.56 -0.95 -24.29
N TYR A 39 0.41 -0.58 -23.74
CA TYR A 39 -0.64 -1.56 -23.42
C TYR A 39 -1.24 -2.19 -24.71
N GLN A 40 -1.43 -1.41 -25.77
CA GLN A 40 -1.84 -1.97 -27.06
C GLN A 40 -0.81 -2.95 -27.63
N GLY A 41 0.49 -2.67 -27.48
CA GLY A 41 1.56 -3.59 -27.87
C GLY A 41 1.51 -4.92 -27.11
N LEU A 42 1.24 -4.89 -25.81
CA LEU A 42 1.02 -6.10 -24.99
C LEU A 42 -0.17 -6.90 -25.51
N LYS A 43 -1.31 -6.25 -25.77
CA LYS A 43 -2.51 -6.89 -26.28
C LYS A 43 -2.32 -7.54 -27.65
N GLN A 44 -1.65 -6.85 -28.58
CA GLN A 44 -1.36 -7.39 -29.91
C GLN A 44 -0.48 -8.64 -29.85
N SER A 45 0.29 -8.79 -28.77
CA SER A 45 1.16 -9.93 -28.51
C SER A 45 0.53 -10.99 -27.59
N TYR A 46 -0.73 -10.82 -27.18
CA TYR A 46 -1.43 -11.67 -26.21
C TYR A 46 -0.72 -11.76 -24.84
N LEU A 47 -0.10 -10.66 -24.40
CA LEU A 47 0.63 -10.51 -23.14
C LEU A 47 -0.16 -9.71 -22.08
N ASP A 48 -1.48 -9.69 -22.19
CA ASP A 48 -2.42 -8.97 -21.32
C ASP A 48 -3.23 -9.94 -20.42
N ASP A 49 -2.66 -11.09 -20.07
CA ASP A 49 -3.25 -12.13 -19.22
C ASP A 49 -2.84 -11.98 -17.74
N PHE A 50 -3.02 -10.78 -17.19
CA PHE A 50 -2.68 -10.49 -15.80
C PHE A 50 -3.71 -11.05 -14.82
N ASP A 51 -3.23 -11.64 -13.72
CA ASP A 51 -4.07 -12.04 -12.56
C ASP A 51 -4.34 -10.88 -11.60
N MET A 52 -3.44 -9.89 -11.56
CA MET A 52 -3.51 -8.78 -10.63
C MET A 52 -2.91 -7.52 -11.25
N MET A 53 -3.38 -6.36 -10.82
CA MET A 53 -2.79 -5.08 -11.15
C MET A 53 -2.56 -4.28 -9.87
N LEU A 54 -1.40 -3.64 -9.78
CA LEU A 54 -1.10 -2.61 -8.80
C LEU A 54 -0.90 -1.29 -9.53
N SER A 55 -1.69 -0.28 -9.19
CA SER A 55 -1.48 1.09 -9.65
C SER A 55 -1.21 2.00 -8.45
N GLY A 56 -0.12 2.77 -8.52
CA GLY A 56 0.27 3.76 -7.52
C GLY A 56 0.51 5.13 -8.16
N TYR A 57 1.61 5.80 -7.81
CA TYR A 57 1.89 7.17 -8.21
C TYR A 57 1.82 7.44 -9.73
N VAL A 58 0.92 8.35 -10.11
CA VAL A 58 0.85 8.94 -11.46
C VAL A 58 0.72 10.46 -11.34
N PRO A 59 1.67 11.26 -11.88
CA PRO A 59 1.73 12.69 -11.60
C PRO A 59 0.68 13.56 -12.30
N GLY A 60 -0.03 13.04 -13.31
CA GLY A 60 -0.91 13.86 -14.16
C GLY A 60 -2.19 13.14 -14.56
N ALA A 61 -3.27 13.91 -14.68
CA ALA A 61 -4.63 13.41 -14.90
C ALA A 61 -4.75 12.52 -16.14
N ALA A 62 -4.28 12.98 -17.31
CA ALA A 62 -4.36 12.21 -18.55
C ALA A 62 -3.61 10.85 -18.48
N ALA A 63 -2.44 10.83 -17.83
CA ALA A 63 -1.69 9.58 -17.65
C ALA A 63 -2.41 8.64 -16.68
N LEU A 64 -3.01 9.18 -15.61
CA LEU A 64 -3.81 8.39 -14.66
C LEU A 64 -5.07 7.84 -15.31
N GLU A 65 -5.74 8.60 -16.17
CA GLU A 65 -6.87 8.14 -16.97
C GLU A 65 -6.48 6.95 -17.86
N ALA A 66 -5.33 7.02 -18.54
CA ALA A 66 -4.83 5.91 -19.35
C ALA A 66 -4.54 4.65 -18.50
N VAL A 67 -3.91 4.80 -17.33
CA VAL A 67 -3.70 3.69 -16.38
C VAL A 67 -5.04 3.12 -15.90
N GLY A 68 -6.01 3.98 -15.60
CA GLY A 68 -7.34 3.58 -15.18
C GLY A 68 -8.11 2.82 -16.26
N GLN A 69 -7.95 3.19 -17.54
CA GLN A 69 -8.53 2.47 -18.66
C GLN A 69 -7.98 1.05 -18.78
N ILE A 70 -6.69 0.84 -18.51
CA ILE A 70 -6.07 -0.50 -18.44
C ILE A 70 -6.75 -1.34 -17.36
N GLY A 71 -6.84 -0.81 -16.14
CA GLY A 71 -7.48 -1.52 -15.02
C GLY A 71 -8.93 -1.89 -15.29
N GLN A 72 -9.72 -0.96 -15.84
CA GLN A 72 -11.11 -1.20 -16.24
C GLN A 72 -11.24 -2.25 -17.34
N GLU A 73 -10.34 -2.25 -18.33
CA GLU A 73 -10.36 -3.25 -19.40
C GLU A 73 -10.03 -4.64 -18.88
N LEU A 74 -9.02 -4.77 -18.02
CA LEU A 74 -8.67 -6.03 -17.36
C LEU A 74 -9.82 -6.54 -16.46
N LYS A 75 -10.51 -5.64 -15.74
CA LYS A 75 -11.74 -5.99 -14.99
C LYS A 75 -12.82 -6.53 -15.92
N ARG A 76 -13.10 -5.87 -17.04
CA ARG A 76 -14.08 -6.34 -18.03
C ARG A 76 -13.71 -7.71 -18.61
N LYS A 77 -12.44 -7.92 -18.95
CA LYS A 77 -11.93 -9.20 -19.48
C LYS A 77 -12.16 -10.35 -18.48
N ALA A 78 -12.08 -10.07 -17.18
CA ALA A 78 -12.27 -11.03 -16.11
C ALA A 78 -13.75 -11.26 -15.69
N GLU A 79 -14.72 -10.52 -16.23
CA GLU A 79 -16.14 -10.63 -15.82
C GLU A 79 -16.71 -12.05 -15.98
N SER A 80 -16.24 -12.80 -16.99
CA SER A 80 -16.67 -14.18 -17.25
C SER A 80 -16.09 -15.21 -16.26
N LYS A 81 -15.07 -14.83 -15.48
CA LYS A 81 -14.40 -15.68 -14.49
C LYS A 81 -14.15 -14.88 -13.20
N PRO A 82 -15.18 -14.72 -12.34
CA PRO A 82 -15.05 -13.97 -11.10
C PRO A 82 -13.84 -14.40 -10.26
N GLY A 83 -13.14 -13.41 -9.69
CA GLY A 83 -11.95 -13.65 -8.86
C GLY A 83 -10.65 -13.90 -9.64
N SER A 84 -10.67 -14.01 -10.98
CA SER A 84 -9.46 -14.23 -11.77
C SER A 84 -8.58 -12.99 -11.97
N PHE A 85 -9.12 -11.78 -11.74
CA PHE A 85 -8.35 -10.54 -11.78
C PHE A 85 -8.65 -9.69 -10.55
N PHE A 86 -7.60 -9.15 -9.93
CA PHE A 86 -7.71 -8.33 -8.72
C PHE A 86 -6.90 -7.03 -8.85
N TRP A 87 -7.58 -5.89 -8.74
CA TRP A 87 -6.96 -4.57 -8.84
C TRP A 87 -6.75 -3.92 -7.47
N VAL A 88 -5.48 -3.72 -7.11
CA VAL A 88 -5.03 -2.89 -5.99
C VAL A 88 -4.73 -1.48 -6.49
N LEU A 89 -5.43 -0.49 -5.93
CA LEU A 89 -5.25 0.93 -6.23
C LEU A 89 -4.72 1.65 -4.98
N ASP A 90 -3.50 2.18 -5.08
CA ASP A 90 -2.96 3.15 -4.15
C ASP A 90 -3.25 4.57 -4.70
N PRO A 91 -4.21 5.32 -4.12
CA PRO A 91 -4.66 6.59 -4.66
C PRO A 91 -3.72 7.73 -4.25
N VAL A 92 -2.45 7.65 -4.67
CA VAL A 92 -1.38 8.58 -4.26
C VAL A 92 -1.69 10.01 -4.69
N MET A 93 -2.23 10.81 -3.78
CA MET A 93 -2.62 12.21 -4.01
C MET A 93 -1.83 13.17 -3.13
N GLY A 94 -1.45 12.76 -1.92
CA GLY A 94 -0.79 13.66 -0.98
C GLY A 94 -0.67 13.06 0.40
N ASP A 95 0.02 13.77 1.28
CA ASP A 95 0.22 13.37 2.67
C ASP A 95 0.45 14.61 3.54
N ASN A 96 0.22 14.49 4.85
CA ASN A 96 0.33 15.58 5.84
C ASN A 96 -0.46 16.85 5.46
N GLY A 97 -1.69 16.68 4.95
CA GLY A 97 -2.59 17.77 4.58
C GLY A 97 -2.23 18.50 3.29
N ARG A 98 -1.28 17.98 2.49
CA ARG A 98 -0.80 18.62 1.26
C ARG A 98 -0.87 17.66 0.08
N LEU A 99 -1.46 18.14 -1.03
CA LEU A 99 -1.42 17.43 -2.30
C LEU A 99 -0.01 17.45 -2.90
N TYR A 100 0.43 16.30 -3.41
CA TYR A 100 1.68 16.13 -4.17
C TYR A 100 1.44 16.10 -5.69
N VAL A 101 0.18 15.96 -6.10
CA VAL A 101 -0.27 15.91 -7.48
C VAL A 101 -0.99 17.19 -7.87
N ALA A 102 -1.19 17.38 -9.18
CA ALA A 102 -2.02 18.46 -9.68
C ALA A 102 -3.48 18.29 -9.21
N PRO A 103 -4.23 19.38 -8.94
CA PRO A 103 -5.60 19.29 -8.42
C PRO A 103 -6.58 18.51 -9.30
N ASP A 104 -6.32 18.44 -10.61
CA ASP A 104 -7.10 17.71 -11.61
C ASP A 104 -6.94 16.18 -11.52
N VAL A 105 -5.96 15.68 -10.77
CA VAL A 105 -5.75 14.25 -10.52
C VAL A 105 -6.78 13.69 -9.52
N VAL A 106 -7.24 14.52 -8.57
CA VAL A 106 -8.17 14.07 -7.51
C VAL A 106 -9.52 13.59 -8.08
N PRO A 107 -10.18 14.31 -9.00
CA PRO A 107 -11.40 13.82 -9.66
C PRO A 107 -11.19 12.49 -10.41
N VAL A 108 -10.02 12.29 -11.02
CA VAL A 108 -9.70 11.05 -11.73
C VAL A 108 -9.58 9.89 -10.75
N TYR A 109 -8.85 10.03 -9.63
CA TYR A 109 -8.85 8.96 -8.62
C TYR A 109 -10.25 8.66 -8.09
N LYS A 110 -11.07 9.69 -7.81
CA LYS A 110 -12.47 9.48 -7.38
C LYS A 110 -13.31 8.70 -8.40
N SER A 111 -13.01 8.79 -9.71
CA SER A 111 -13.69 8.01 -10.74
C SER A 111 -13.13 6.59 -10.90
N LEU A 112 -11.86 6.36 -10.54
CA LEU A 112 -11.22 5.04 -10.62
C LEU A 112 -11.50 4.15 -9.40
N VAL A 113 -11.61 4.74 -8.21
CA VAL A 113 -11.84 4.04 -6.94
C VAL A 113 -12.99 3.02 -6.99
N PRO A 114 -14.16 3.29 -7.60
CA PRO A 114 -15.24 2.30 -7.74
C PRO A 114 -14.90 1.03 -8.51
N HIS A 115 -13.83 1.03 -9.31
CA HIS A 115 -13.44 -0.10 -10.15
C HIS A 115 -12.39 -1.00 -9.50
N ALA A 116 -11.72 -0.54 -8.44
CA ALA A 116 -10.69 -1.27 -7.72
C ALA A 116 -11.28 -2.28 -6.74
N ASP A 117 -10.56 -3.38 -6.50
CA ASP A 117 -10.95 -4.40 -5.52
C ASP A 117 -10.42 -4.07 -4.12
N LEU A 118 -9.23 -3.48 -4.05
CA LEU A 118 -8.59 -3.01 -2.82
C LEU A 118 -8.06 -1.59 -3.02
N VAL A 119 -8.43 -0.67 -2.13
CA VAL A 119 -7.91 0.71 -2.12
C VAL A 119 -7.07 0.93 -0.86
N LEU A 120 -5.90 1.54 -1.03
CA LEU A 120 -4.88 1.68 0.01
C LEU A 120 -4.58 3.14 0.38
N PRO A 121 -5.58 3.97 0.71
CA PRO A 121 -5.32 5.38 1.00
C PRO A 121 -4.48 5.54 2.28
N ASN A 122 -3.70 6.61 2.40
CA ASN A 122 -3.29 7.11 3.72
C ASN A 122 -4.46 7.88 4.40
N GLN A 123 -4.27 8.37 5.63
CA GLN A 123 -5.32 9.13 6.34
C GLN A 123 -5.83 10.33 5.52
N PHE A 124 -4.94 11.15 4.96
CA PHE A 124 -5.33 12.35 4.20
C PHE A 124 -6.13 11.99 2.94
N GLU A 125 -5.72 10.95 2.23
CA GLU A 125 -6.43 10.46 1.05
C GLU A 125 -7.80 9.87 1.40
N ALA A 126 -7.90 9.17 2.54
CA ALA A 126 -9.18 8.67 3.06
C ALA A 126 -10.13 9.82 3.42
N GLU A 127 -9.64 10.91 4.02
CA GLU A 127 -10.41 12.13 4.28
C GLU A 127 -10.88 12.79 2.98
N LEU A 128 -10.03 12.84 1.93
CA LEU A 128 -10.40 13.38 0.61
C LEU A 128 -11.47 12.55 -0.10
N LEU A 129 -11.41 11.22 0.00
CA LEU A 129 -12.35 10.30 -0.63
C LEU A 129 -13.69 10.27 0.13
N SER A 130 -13.64 10.19 1.45
CA SER A 130 -14.83 10.11 2.32
C SER A 130 -15.49 11.45 2.58
N GLU A 131 -14.74 12.56 2.50
CA GLU A 131 -15.13 13.89 2.98
C GLU A 131 -15.47 13.90 4.49
N VAL A 132 -14.88 12.96 5.24
CA VAL A 132 -14.99 12.85 6.70
C VAL A 132 -13.61 13.13 7.29
N GLN A 133 -13.49 14.12 8.18
CA GLN A 133 -12.26 14.35 8.92
C GLN A 133 -12.02 13.24 9.94
N ILE A 134 -10.80 12.68 9.96
CA ILE A 134 -10.41 11.61 10.88
C ILE A 134 -9.66 12.22 12.07
N THR A 135 -10.30 12.20 13.24
CA THR A 135 -9.77 12.76 14.50
C THR A 135 -9.78 11.78 15.66
N ASP A 136 -10.46 10.65 15.50
CA ASP A 136 -10.68 9.63 16.53
C ASP A 136 -11.13 8.29 15.91
N VAL A 137 -11.21 7.24 16.71
CA VAL A 137 -11.64 5.91 16.24
C VAL A 137 -13.04 5.91 15.59
N PRO A 138 -14.08 6.55 16.18
CA PRO A 138 -15.39 6.64 15.55
C PRO A 138 -15.41 7.32 14.17
N SER A 139 -14.61 8.37 13.98
CA SER A 139 -14.50 9.06 12.69
C SER A 139 -13.82 8.20 11.62
N ILE A 140 -12.86 7.34 12.00
CA ILE A 140 -12.29 6.32 11.09
C ILE A 140 -13.38 5.37 10.59
N GLY A 141 -14.16 4.78 11.51
CA GLY A 141 -15.23 3.85 11.14
C GLY A 141 -16.27 4.50 10.22
N ARG A 142 -16.59 5.77 10.45
CA ARG A 142 -17.47 6.56 9.59
C ARG A 142 -16.88 6.81 8.20
N ALA A 143 -15.61 7.21 8.12
CA ALA A 143 -14.94 7.44 6.84
C ALA A 143 -14.92 6.17 5.98
N ILE A 144 -14.60 5.03 6.58
CA ILE A 144 -14.63 3.70 5.94
C ILE A 144 -16.04 3.34 5.47
N GLN A 145 -17.06 3.50 6.33
CA GLN A 145 -18.45 3.22 5.97
C GLN A 145 -18.90 4.06 4.77
N VAL A 146 -18.60 5.37 4.77
CA VAL A 146 -18.92 6.27 3.65
C VAL A 146 -18.23 5.82 2.37
N MET A 147 -16.96 5.41 2.44
CA MET A 147 -16.24 4.93 1.26
C MET A 147 -16.86 3.63 0.68
N HIS A 148 -17.22 2.66 1.52
CA HIS A 148 -17.91 1.46 1.08
C HIS A 148 -19.28 1.77 0.45
N GLU A 149 -20.08 2.64 1.08
CA GLU A 149 -21.40 3.01 0.57
C GLU A 149 -21.33 3.78 -0.75
N ARG A 150 -20.51 4.84 -0.77
CA ARG A 150 -20.38 5.80 -1.88
C ARG A 150 -19.79 5.16 -3.12
N TYR A 151 -18.74 4.37 -2.95
CA TYR A 151 -17.95 3.85 -4.07
C TYR A 151 -18.12 2.35 -4.30
N GLY A 152 -18.67 1.60 -3.33
CA GLY A 152 -18.80 0.14 -3.44
C GLY A 152 -17.47 -0.61 -3.35
N ILE A 153 -16.44 0.00 -2.72
CA ILE A 153 -15.10 -0.58 -2.64
C ILE A 153 -15.15 -1.87 -1.81
N PRO A 154 -14.73 -3.04 -2.33
CA PRO A 154 -14.77 -4.29 -1.58
C PRO A 154 -13.86 -4.28 -0.34
N HIS A 155 -12.62 -3.83 -0.52
CA HIS A 155 -11.59 -3.81 0.51
C HIS A 155 -10.93 -2.43 0.63
N ILE A 156 -10.79 -1.92 1.85
CA ILE A 156 -10.12 -0.65 2.15
C ILE A 156 -9.06 -0.92 3.21
N VAL A 157 -7.85 -0.38 3.04
CA VAL A 157 -6.85 -0.33 4.11
C VAL A 157 -6.26 1.06 4.20
N ILE A 158 -6.56 1.77 5.29
CA ILE A 158 -5.92 3.04 5.63
C ILE A 158 -4.52 2.72 6.17
N THR A 159 -3.50 3.08 5.39
CA THR A 159 -2.11 2.59 5.55
C THR A 159 -1.38 3.17 6.76
N SER A 160 -1.78 4.35 7.24
CA SER A 160 -1.28 4.94 8.46
C SER A 160 -2.30 5.89 9.06
N VAL A 161 -2.57 5.73 10.36
CA VAL A 161 -3.34 6.67 11.17
C VAL A 161 -2.58 6.88 12.48
N SER A 162 -2.38 8.14 12.83
CA SER A 162 -1.75 8.55 14.09
C SER A 162 -2.83 9.01 15.07
N LEU A 163 -3.26 8.11 15.96
CA LEU A 163 -4.16 8.43 17.07
C LEU A 163 -3.51 8.03 18.41
N PRO A 164 -3.84 8.72 19.51
CA PRO A 164 -3.41 8.31 20.83
C PRO A 164 -3.96 6.91 21.16
N HIS A 165 -3.07 6.01 21.59
CA HIS A 165 -3.42 4.66 22.01
C HIS A 165 -3.06 4.49 23.50
N PRO A 166 -4.06 4.39 24.41
CA PRO A 166 -3.80 4.31 25.86
C PRO A 166 -2.91 3.13 26.28
N ASP A 167 -3.02 2.02 25.55
CA ASP A 167 -2.35 0.75 25.87
C ASP A 167 -1.02 0.53 25.11
N HIS A 168 -0.57 1.51 24.32
CA HIS A 168 0.65 1.41 23.51
C HIS A 168 1.66 2.52 23.84
N PRO A 169 2.95 2.35 23.48
CA PRO A 169 3.95 3.39 23.67
C PRO A 169 3.51 4.73 23.08
N VAL A 170 4.00 5.84 23.65
CA VAL A 170 3.61 7.22 23.28
C VAL A 170 3.71 7.51 21.77
N SER A 171 4.56 6.78 21.04
CA SER A 171 4.69 6.86 19.58
C SER A 171 4.29 5.52 18.94
N SER A 172 3.02 5.40 18.57
CA SER A 172 2.45 4.24 17.87
C SER A 172 1.63 4.70 16.67
N LEU A 173 1.64 3.89 15.61
CA LEU A 173 0.80 4.06 14.44
C LEU A 173 -0.20 2.91 14.35
N SER A 174 -1.28 3.13 13.62
CA SER A 174 -2.23 2.09 13.29
C SER A 174 -2.48 1.98 11.80
N VAL A 175 -2.68 0.75 11.34
CA VAL A 175 -3.33 0.44 10.07
C VAL A 175 -4.75 0.04 10.39
N VAL A 176 -5.71 0.56 9.61
CA VAL A 176 -7.12 0.20 9.75
C VAL A 176 -7.62 -0.36 8.44
N GLY A 177 -8.11 -1.60 8.45
CA GLY A 177 -8.67 -2.26 7.28
C GLY A 177 -10.14 -2.58 7.43
N SER A 178 -10.85 -2.73 6.32
CA SER A 178 -12.25 -3.17 6.30
C SER A 178 -12.57 -3.87 4.99
N SER A 179 -13.29 -4.98 5.08
CA SER A 179 -13.97 -5.59 3.92
C SER A 179 -15.47 -5.43 4.09
N MET A 180 -16.16 -4.96 3.07
CA MET A 180 -17.60 -4.76 3.18
C MET A 180 -18.37 -6.08 3.24
N THR A 181 -19.58 -6.05 3.79
CA THR A 181 -20.59 -7.11 3.57
C THR A 181 -21.26 -6.92 2.21
N SER A 182 -22.07 -7.90 1.78
CA SER A 182 -22.95 -7.78 0.61
C SER A 182 -23.83 -6.51 0.64
N GLY A 183 -24.32 -6.14 1.83
CA GLY A 183 -25.05 -4.90 2.08
C GLY A 183 -24.20 -3.63 2.26
N ARG A 184 -22.91 -3.63 1.86
CA ARG A 184 -21.96 -2.52 2.00
C ARG A 184 -21.72 -2.03 3.44
N ARG A 185 -21.93 -2.88 4.45
CA ARG A 185 -21.55 -2.55 5.83
C ARG A 185 -20.07 -2.82 6.06
N ALA A 186 -19.39 -1.91 6.72
CA ALA A 186 -17.99 -2.06 7.09
C ALA A 186 -17.79 -3.19 8.10
N ARG A 187 -16.66 -3.90 7.99
CA ARG A 187 -16.14 -4.83 9.00
C ARG A 187 -14.74 -4.39 9.38
N PRO A 188 -14.62 -3.28 10.14
CA PRO A 188 -13.33 -2.67 10.38
C PRO A 188 -12.52 -3.43 11.44
N PHE A 189 -11.23 -3.55 11.18
CA PHE A 189 -10.21 -4.00 12.12
C PHE A 189 -9.07 -2.98 12.17
N LYS A 190 -8.32 -2.96 13.26
CA LYS A 190 -7.08 -2.19 13.40
C LYS A 190 -5.93 -3.07 13.82
N ILE A 191 -4.73 -2.70 13.39
CA ILE A 191 -3.46 -3.27 13.85
C ILE A 191 -2.60 -2.10 14.34
N VAL A 192 -2.19 -2.14 15.61
CA VAL A 192 -1.37 -1.09 16.22
C VAL A 192 0.07 -1.59 16.33
N PHE A 193 1.02 -0.76 15.96
CA PHE A 193 2.45 -1.07 15.96
C PHE A 193 3.28 0.15 16.39
N PRO A 194 4.48 -0.05 16.97
CA PRO A 194 5.32 1.06 17.40
C PRO A 194 5.83 1.86 16.20
N ALA A 195 5.79 3.18 16.33
CA ALA A 195 6.36 4.07 15.33
C ALA A 195 7.89 4.01 15.39
N ILE A 196 8.53 4.08 14.23
CA ILE A 196 9.99 4.19 14.13
C ILE A 196 10.30 5.65 13.87
N ASP A 197 11.13 6.27 14.72
CA ASP A 197 11.55 7.67 14.58
C ASP A 197 12.59 7.83 13.46
N CYS A 198 12.10 7.66 12.23
CA CYS A 198 12.87 7.75 11.01
C CYS A 198 11.94 8.10 9.85
N TYR A 199 12.36 9.05 9.02
CA TYR A 199 11.68 9.30 7.76
C TYR A 199 12.11 8.26 6.74
N PHE A 200 11.16 7.62 6.07
CA PHE A 200 11.41 6.66 5.00
C PHE A 200 10.69 7.11 3.72
N SER A 201 11.26 6.76 2.57
CA SER A 201 10.59 6.93 1.27
C SER A 201 10.22 5.57 0.69
N GLY A 202 9.09 5.47 -0.01
CA GLY A 202 8.63 4.23 -0.64
C GLY A 202 7.96 3.22 0.30
N THR A 203 7.60 3.61 1.53
CA THR A 203 6.87 2.74 2.47
C THR A 203 5.46 2.41 1.98
N GLY A 204 4.74 3.37 1.39
CA GLY A 204 3.45 3.15 0.75
C GLY A 204 3.54 2.16 -0.41
N ASP A 205 4.49 2.37 -1.32
CA ASP A 205 4.74 1.46 -2.45
C ASP A 205 5.08 0.05 -1.98
N MET A 206 5.90 -0.08 -0.93
CA MET A 206 6.23 -1.37 -0.31
C MET A 206 4.98 -2.02 0.31
N PHE A 207 4.17 -1.26 1.05
CA PHE A 207 2.92 -1.74 1.64
C PHE A 207 1.99 -2.29 0.55
N ALA A 208 1.76 -1.51 -0.50
CA ALA A 208 0.89 -1.88 -1.61
C ALA A 208 1.38 -3.13 -2.35
N ALA A 209 2.67 -3.19 -2.68
CA ALA A 209 3.28 -4.34 -3.34
C ALA A 209 3.24 -5.62 -2.48
N LEU A 210 3.32 -5.50 -1.16
CA LEU A 210 3.15 -6.63 -0.25
C LEU A 210 1.68 -7.02 -0.10
N MET A 211 0.76 -6.06 -0.03
CA MET A 211 -0.68 -6.32 0.06
C MET A 211 -1.20 -7.12 -1.14
N VAL A 212 -0.73 -6.83 -2.36
CA VAL A 212 -1.04 -7.63 -3.56
C VAL A 212 -0.78 -9.12 -3.30
N VAL A 213 0.44 -9.45 -2.86
CA VAL A 213 0.83 -10.86 -2.69
C VAL A 213 0.19 -11.48 -1.46
N ARG A 214 0.18 -10.76 -0.32
CA ARG A 214 -0.33 -11.28 0.95
C ARG A 214 -1.85 -11.41 0.95
N MET A 215 -2.57 -10.57 0.21
CA MET A 215 -4.01 -10.73 0.00
C MET A 215 -4.29 -12.01 -0.78
N ARG A 216 -3.62 -12.23 -1.92
CA ARG A 216 -3.77 -13.47 -2.71
C ARG A 216 -3.41 -14.71 -1.89
N GLU A 217 -2.32 -14.66 -1.14
CA GLU A 217 -1.91 -15.73 -0.22
C GLU A 217 -2.98 -16.00 0.86
N ALA A 218 -3.50 -14.95 1.50
CA ALA A 218 -4.51 -15.08 2.55
C ALA A 218 -5.83 -15.62 2.00
N VAL A 219 -6.20 -15.28 0.78
CA VAL A 219 -7.37 -15.83 0.08
C VAL A 219 -7.15 -17.30 -0.30
N HIS A 220 -5.92 -17.67 -0.70
CA HIS A 220 -5.58 -19.05 -1.05
C HIS A 220 -5.58 -19.96 0.17
N ASN A 221 -4.95 -19.49 1.25
CA ASN A 221 -4.83 -20.21 2.51
C ASN A 221 -6.10 -20.06 3.37
N GLY A 222 -6.98 -19.11 3.05
CA GLY A 222 -8.19 -18.73 3.78
C GLY A 222 -9.34 -19.74 3.75
N GLY A 223 -9.12 -20.94 3.21
CA GLY A 223 -9.93 -22.13 3.48
C GLY A 223 -9.29 -23.12 4.47
N ARG A 224 -8.12 -22.83 5.03
CA ARG A 224 -7.36 -23.75 5.92
C ARG A 224 -6.60 -22.97 6.98
N ALA A 225 -7.17 -22.86 8.18
CA ALA A 225 -6.36 -22.63 9.36
C ALA A 225 -5.54 -23.93 9.65
N PRO A 226 -4.25 -23.85 10.04
CA PRO A 226 -3.42 -25.04 10.29
C PRO A 226 -3.93 -25.94 11.42
N GLU A 227 -4.81 -25.44 12.28
CA GLU A 227 -5.28 -26.14 13.49
C GLU A 227 -6.71 -26.69 13.38
N GLN A 228 -7.39 -26.50 12.25
CA GLN A 228 -8.80 -26.91 12.06
C GLN A 228 -9.00 -27.80 10.83
N GLU A 229 -8.10 -28.74 10.58
CA GLU A 229 -8.16 -29.64 9.41
C GLU A 229 -9.30 -30.66 9.44
N GLN A 230 -10.04 -30.82 10.56
CA GLN A 230 -10.98 -31.94 10.72
C GLN A 230 -12.48 -31.57 10.81
N GLU A 231 -12.86 -30.30 10.98
CA GLU A 231 -14.27 -29.97 11.28
C GLU A 231 -15.04 -29.16 10.20
N GLN A 232 -14.39 -28.63 9.16
CA GLN A 232 -15.05 -27.73 8.20
C GLN A 232 -15.40 -28.34 6.83
N GLU A 233 -15.56 -29.66 6.72
CA GLU A 233 -15.89 -30.31 5.45
C GLU A 233 -17.36 -30.11 4.98
N GLN A 234 -18.22 -29.50 5.82
CA GLN A 234 -19.68 -29.46 5.62
C GLN A 234 -20.28 -28.11 5.15
N ARG A 235 -19.49 -27.05 4.93
CA ARG A 235 -19.99 -25.76 4.39
C ARG A 235 -19.35 -25.42 3.04
N ARG A 236 -19.71 -26.15 1.98
CA ARG A 236 -19.16 -25.90 0.63
C ARG A 236 -19.86 -24.73 -0.07
N GLY A 237 -19.36 -23.52 0.16
CA GLY A 237 -19.48 -22.41 -0.80
C GLY A 237 -18.43 -22.52 -1.92
N LEU A 238 -18.48 -21.63 -2.92
CA LEU A 238 -17.41 -21.51 -3.91
C LEU A 238 -16.08 -21.16 -3.21
N PRO A 239 -14.92 -21.64 -3.71
CA PRO A 239 -13.63 -21.16 -3.23
C PRO A 239 -13.56 -19.64 -3.30
N LEU A 240 -13.01 -18.98 -2.27
CA LEU A 240 -12.94 -17.51 -2.25
C LEU A 240 -12.15 -16.92 -3.44
N MET A 241 -11.22 -17.70 -3.98
CA MET A 241 -10.48 -17.40 -5.21
C MET A 241 -11.36 -17.26 -6.47
N GLU A 242 -12.54 -17.88 -6.47
CA GLU A 242 -13.52 -17.84 -7.57
C GLU A 242 -14.66 -16.85 -7.27
N THR A 243 -14.53 -16.08 -6.18
CA THR A 243 -15.51 -15.06 -5.79
C THR A 243 -15.06 -13.70 -6.29
N ALA A 244 -16.00 -12.91 -6.81
CA ALA A 244 -15.72 -11.54 -7.26
C ALA A 244 -15.05 -10.73 -6.15
N SER A 245 -13.96 -10.06 -6.49
CA SER A 245 -13.15 -9.26 -5.55
C SER A 245 -12.64 -10.03 -4.33
N TRP A 246 -12.67 -11.37 -4.34
CA TRP A 246 -12.34 -12.21 -3.18
C TRP A 246 -13.10 -11.80 -1.90
N LEU A 247 -14.34 -11.30 -2.07
CA LEU A 247 -15.15 -10.79 -0.98
C LEU A 247 -15.66 -11.94 -0.11
N SER A 248 -15.27 -11.96 1.17
CA SER A 248 -15.68 -12.99 2.13
C SER A 248 -17.16 -12.89 2.48
N ASP A 249 -17.79 -14.03 2.77
CA ASP A 249 -19.17 -14.12 3.24
C ASP A 249 -19.45 -13.19 4.42
N ASP A 250 -20.70 -12.72 4.55
CA ASP A 250 -21.12 -11.76 5.56
C ASP A 250 -20.95 -12.27 7.00
N SER A 251 -20.88 -13.60 7.19
CA SER A 251 -20.65 -14.22 8.50
C SER A 251 -19.20 -14.21 8.97
N VAL A 252 -18.24 -13.85 8.11
CA VAL A 252 -16.82 -13.77 8.49
C VAL A 252 -16.56 -12.50 9.31
N ASP A 253 -16.05 -12.67 10.52
CA ASP A 253 -15.71 -11.59 11.44
C ASP A 253 -14.52 -10.76 10.95
N ALA A 254 -14.46 -9.49 11.36
CA ALA A 254 -13.48 -8.51 10.85
C ALA A 254 -12.01 -8.96 10.99
N VAL A 255 -11.67 -9.66 12.08
CA VAL A 255 -10.31 -10.14 12.35
C VAL A 255 -9.96 -11.43 11.61
N ASP A 256 -10.97 -12.17 11.14
CA ASP A 256 -10.81 -13.42 10.39
C ASP A 256 -10.78 -13.21 8.87
N LEU A 257 -11.04 -11.98 8.42
CA LEU A 257 -10.94 -11.61 7.02
C LEU A 257 -9.54 -11.90 6.46
N PRO A 258 -9.42 -12.42 5.21
CA PRO A 258 -8.14 -12.50 4.51
C PRO A 258 -7.39 -11.18 4.48
N LEU A 259 -8.12 -10.06 4.41
CA LEU A 259 -7.56 -8.71 4.46
C LEU A 259 -6.79 -8.45 5.77
N ALA A 260 -7.32 -8.89 6.92
CA ALA A 260 -6.67 -8.74 8.22
C ALA A 260 -5.39 -9.58 8.28
N ARG A 261 -5.47 -10.86 7.90
CA ARG A 261 -4.31 -11.77 7.84
C ARG A 261 -3.21 -11.27 6.90
N ALA A 262 -3.61 -10.69 5.76
CA ALA A 262 -2.68 -10.07 4.83
C ALA A 262 -1.98 -8.87 5.46
N ALA A 263 -2.75 -7.94 6.04
CA ALA A 263 -2.23 -6.73 6.69
C ALA A 263 -1.27 -7.06 7.85
N GLU A 264 -1.57 -8.08 8.67
CA GLU A 264 -0.67 -8.57 9.73
C GLU A 264 0.70 -8.99 9.17
N LYS A 265 0.72 -9.79 8.08
CA LYS A 265 1.97 -10.22 7.43
C LYS A 265 2.72 -9.08 6.76
N VAL A 266 2.00 -8.13 6.15
CA VAL A 266 2.61 -6.93 5.55
C VAL A 266 3.30 -6.10 6.63
N LEU A 267 2.61 -5.81 7.73
CA LEU A 267 3.17 -5.04 8.84
C LEU A 267 4.36 -5.73 9.51
N ALA A 268 4.29 -7.04 9.70
CA ALA A 268 5.42 -7.81 10.20
C ALA A 268 6.66 -7.68 9.30
N SER A 269 6.48 -7.83 7.97
CA SER A 269 7.58 -7.68 7.00
C SER A 269 8.15 -6.26 7.01
N MET A 270 7.27 -5.26 6.97
CA MET A 270 7.67 -3.86 6.94
C MET A 270 8.37 -3.43 8.21
N HIS A 271 7.83 -3.78 9.38
CA HIS A 271 8.42 -3.37 10.65
C HIS A 271 9.84 -3.90 10.82
N GLU A 272 10.07 -5.16 10.45
CA GLU A 272 11.40 -5.76 10.49
C GLU A 272 12.38 -5.07 9.53
N VAL A 273 11.97 -4.83 8.27
CA VAL A 273 12.80 -4.14 7.27
C VAL A 273 13.11 -2.70 7.68
N LEU A 274 12.11 -1.97 8.18
CA LEU A 274 12.25 -0.57 8.57
C LEU A 274 13.12 -0.42 9.83
N THR A 275 12.99 -1.33 10.79
CA THR A 275 13.84 -1.36 11.99
C THR A 275 15.30 -1.57 11.61
N GLN A 276 15.59 -2.58 10.78
CA GLN A 276 16.97 -2.85 10.32
C GLN A 276 17.54 -1.70 9.47
N THR A 277 16.68 -1.05 8.67
CA THR A 277 17.06 0.14 7.88
C THR A 277 17.41 1.31 8.80
N ALA A 278 16.56 1.61 9.80
CA ALA A 278 16.78 2.69 10.76
C ALA A 278 18.05 2.49 11.60
N GLU A 279 18.28 1.29 12.14
CA GLU A 279 19.52 0.99 12.88
C GLU A 279 20.76 1.23 12.02
N THR A 280 20.71 0.84 10.75
CA THR A 280 21.86 1.04 9.88
C THR A 280 22.02 2.49 9.43
N MET A 281 20.93 3.21 9.26
CA MET A 281 20.93 4.65 9.04
C MET A 281 21.63 5.35 10.20
N GLU A 282 21.23 5.06 11.44
CA GLU A 282 21.80 5.66 12.64
C GLU A 282 23.32 5.44 12.72
N ARG A 283 23.79 4.21 12.50
CA ARG A 283 25.23 3.90 12.46
C ARG A 283 25.96 4.68 11.36
N THR A 284 25.36 4.79 10.17
CA THR A 284 25.96 5.47 9.01
C THR A 284 26.07 6.98 9.24
N VAL A 285 25.00 7.59 9.75
CA VAL A 285 24.95 9.03 10.04
C VAL A 285 25.90 9.38 11.18
N LYS A 286 25.92 8.60 12.27
CA LYS A 286 26.87 8.81 13.39
C LYS A 286 28.32 8.76 12.92
N LYS A 287 28.68 7.77 12.09
CA LYS A 287 30.03 7.66 11.52
C LYS A 287 30.40 8.89 10.68
N ALA A 288 29.51 9.30 9.77
CA ALA A 288 29.79 10.45 8.90
C ALA A 288 29.91 11.77 9.67
N ILE A 289 29.14 11.95 10.75
CA ILE A 289 29.28 13.11 11.65
C ILE A 289 30.62 13.07 12.36
N ALA A 290 31.06 11.90 12.84
CA ALA A 290 32.37 11.75 13.48
C ALA A 290 33.53 12.03 12.52
N ASP A 291 33.47 11.50 11.30
CA ASP A 291 34.48 11.73 10.25
C ASP A 291 34.53 13.22 9.83
N ALA A 292 33.37 13.91 9.80
CA ALA A 292 33.32 15.34 9.51
C ALA A 292 33.85 16.21 10.66
N ALA A 293 33.68 15.78 11.92
CA ALA A 293 34.18 16.49 13.09
C ALA A 293 35.72 16.43 13.20
N THR A 294 36.36 15.41 12.61
CA THR A 294 37.83 15.32 12.54
C THR A 294 38.45 16.18 11.44
N ASP A 295 37.66 16.64 10.47
CA ASP A 295 38.13 17.37 9.28
C ASP A 295 37.83 18.89 9.33
N ALA A 296 37.14 19.40 10.35
CA ALA A 296 36.63 20.78 10.34
C ALA A 296 37.48 21.78 11.15
N ASP A 297 38.32 22.55 10.43
CA ASP A 297 38.47 23.99 10.67
C ASP A 297 37.13 24.66 10.26
N GLY A 298 36.49 25.34 11.21
CA GLY A 298 35.07 25.70 11.13
C GLY A 298 34.62 26.53 9.92
N VAL A 299 33.37 26.33 9.49
CA VAL A 299 32.27 27.31 9.42
C VAL A 299 31.04 26.58 8.85
N GLY A 300 29.92 26.60 9.60
CA GLY A 300 28.63 26.07 9.16
C GLY A 300 28.11 26.80 7.91
N THR A 301 28.13 26.13 6.76
CA THR A 301 27.65 26.67 5.50
C THR A 301 26.43 25.91 4.98
N ALA A 302 25.60 26.56 4.16
CA ALA A 302 24.47 25.92 3.46
C ALA A 302 24.89 24.67 2.64
N ALA A 303 26.16 24.57 2.25
CA ALA A 303 26.71 23.39 1.58
C ALA A 303 26.81 22.16 2.50
N GLU A 304 27.13 22.36 3.78
CA GLU A 304 27.20 21.28 4.78
C GLU A 304 25.80 20.79 5.16
N GLU A 305 24.85 21.70 5.36
CA GLU A 305 23.45 21.34 5.59
C GLU A 305 22.88 20.54 4.41
N LYS A 306 23.19 20.97 3.18
CA LYS A 306 22.82 20.23 1.97
C LYS A 306 23.47 18.84 1.95
N LYS A 307 24.77 18.72 2.24
CA LYS A 307 25.48 17.45 2.27
C LYS A 307 24.89 16.51 3.33
N LEU A 308 24.56 17.03 4.51
CA LEU A 308 23.93 16.27 5.59
C LEU A 308 22.51 15.81 5.20
N HIS A 309 21.69 16.66 4.57
CA HIS A 309 20.37 16.29 4.05
C HIS A 309 20.49 15.12 3.07
N LEU A 310 21.38 15.22 2.08
CA LEU A 310 21.58 14.18 1.08
C LEU A 310 22.10 12.87 1.68
N LEU A 311 23.00 12.96 2.66
CA LEU A 311 23.48 11.80 3.41
C LEU A 311 22.32 11.11 4.14
N LYS A 312 21.49 11.88 4.86
CA LYS A 312 20.31 11.36 5.56
C LYS A 312 19.32 10.71 4.59
N SER A 313 18.97 11.38 3.48
CA SER A 313 18.09 10.84 2.44
C SER A 313 18.62 9.51 1.88
N LYS A 314 19.91 9.44 1.56
CA LYS A 314 20.54 8.20 1.09
C LYS A 314 20.54 7.10 2.14
N ALA A 315 20.74 7.46 3.41
CA ALA A 315 20.77 6.49 4.49
C ALA A 315 19.36 5.97 4.86
N SER A 316 18.31 6.74 4.57
CA SER A 316 16.89 6.36 4.74
C SER A 316 16.29 5.51 3.60
N GLU A 317 17.04 5.27 2.53
CA GLU A 317 16.59 4.39 1.44
C GLU A 317 16.34 2.96 1.95
N LEU A 318 15.22 2.36 1.54
CA LEU A 318 14.84 1.03 1.97
C LEU A 318 15.86 -0.02 1.49
N ARG A 319 16.33 -0.87 2.40
CA ARG A 319 17.34 -1.89 2.12
C ARG A 319 16.74 -3.25 1.77
N LEU A 320 15.72 -3.27 0.93
CA LEU A 320 14.91 -4.47 0.64
C LEU A 320 15.72 -5.72 0.26
N VAL A 321 16.71 -5.57 -0.63
CA VAL A 321 17.54 -6.69 -1.11
C VAL A 321 18.36 -7.34 0.01
N ARG A 322 18.70 -6.60 1.07
CA ARG A 322 19.46 -7.12 2.21
C ARG A 322 18.58 -7.84 3.23
N HIS A 323 17.27 -7.63 3.15
CA HIS A 323 16.28 -8.10 4.12
C HIS A 323 15.18 -8.92 3.43
N LEU A 324 15.54 -9.71 2.40
CA LEU A 324 14.59 -10.53 1.65
C LEU A 324 13.92 -11.59 2.51
N ASP A 325 14.60 -12.12 3.52
CA ASP A 325 14.03 -13.11 4.44
C ASP A 325 12.92 -12.50 5.29
N SER A 326 13.09 -11.26 5.76
CA SER A 326 12.05 -10.48 6.43
C SER A 326 10.82 -10.27 5.55
N LEU A 327 11.02 -10.16 4.23
CA LEU A 327 9.91 -10.09 3.27
C LEU A 327 9.23 -11.44 3.06
N ARG A 328 9.99 -12.54 2.99
CA ARG A 328 9.49 -13.89 2.65
C ARG A 328 8.82 -14.57 3.84
N PHE A 329 9.49 -14.54 4.99
CA PHE A 329 9.15 -15.30 6.19
C PHE A 329 8.99 -14.37 7.42
N PRO A 330 8.09 -13.36 7.35
CA PRO A 330 7.92 -12.42 8.45
C PRO A 330 7.35 -13.13 9.69
N LYS A 331 7.87 -12.75 10.87
CA LYS A 331 7.28 -13.16 12.15
C LYS A 331 6.14 -12.21 12.51
N VAL A 332 4.92 -12.72 12.54
CA VAL A 332 3.73 -11.90 12.87
C VAL A 332 3.68 -11.61 14.36
N GLU A 333 3.94 -10.36 14.73
CA GLU A 333 3.92 -9.88 16.12
C GLU A 333 2.74 -8.95 16.42
N PHE A 334 2.28 -8.20 15.40
CA PHE A 334 1.14 -7.28 15.52
C PHE A 334 -0.11 -7.97 14.99
N ARG A 335 -1.18 -7.97 15.79
CA ARG A 335 -2.44 -8.66 15.49
C ARG A 335 -3.60 -7.71 15.27
N ALA A 336 -4.50 -8.11 14.39
CA ALA A 336 -5.74 -7.41 14.14
C ALA A 336 -6.67 -7.52 15.34
N THR A 337 -7.29 -6.40 15.68
CA THR A 337 -8.38 -6.29 16.66
C THR A 337 -9.57 -5.64 15.98
N ALA A 338 -10.79 -6.02 16.35
CA ALA A 338 -11.98 -5.33 15.86
C ALA A 338 -11.91 -3.83 16.27
N LEU A 339 -12.35 -2.95 15.37
CA LEU A 339 -12.27 -1.50 15.58
C LEU A 339 -13.30 -1.00 16.61
#